data_AF-A0A1Q5ZY64-F1
#
_entry.id   AF-A0A1Q5ZY64-F1
#
_cell.length_a   1.000
_cell.length_b   1.000
_cell.length_c   1.000
_cell.angle_alpha   90.00
_cell.angle_beta   90.00
_cell.angle_gamma   90.00
#
_symmetry.space_group_name_H-M   'P 1'
#
loop_
_entity.id
_entity.type
_entity.pdbx_description
1 polymer ?
#
loop_
_entity_poly.entity_id
_entity_poly.type
_entity_poly.pdbx_seq_one_letter_code
_entity_poly.pdbx_strand_id
1 'polypeptide(L)' 'MYALAGIACEACKKQQPKFLQGITHGAGPDSNWDYLIVAVMVLITVYTLYATIQCFIKPAESNALHIKRSILEN' A
#
# COMPACT_ATOMS: atom_id res chain seq x y z
N MET A 1 -13.73 -9.45 25.71
CA MET A 1 -12.35 -9.87 25.36
C MET A 1 -11.90 -8.98 24.21
N TYR A 2 -11.07 -7.96 24.48
CA TYR A 2 -10.60 -7.02 23.47
C TYR A 2 -9.49 -7.69 22.65
N ALA A 3 -9.75 -7.93 21.36
CA ALA A 3 -8.71 -8.32 20.43
C ALA A 3 -7.89 -7.07 20.07
N LEU A 4 -6.56 -7.11 20.26
CA LEU A 4 -5.68 -6.14 19.61
C LEU A 4 -5.93 -6.24 18.10
N ALA A 5 -6.22 -5.12 17.45
CA ALA A 5 -6.76 -5.02 16.08
C ALA A 5 -5.87 -5.58 14.94
N GLY A 6 -4.81 -6.33 15.25
CA GLY A 6 -3.93 -6.97 14.28
C GLY A 6 -3.57 -8.44 14.59
N ILE A 7 -4.01 -9.00 15.71
CA ILE A 7 -3.72 -10.40 16.08
C ILE A 7 -4.95 -11.27 15.84
N ALA A 8 -4.80 -12.30 15.01
CA ALA A 8 -5.89 -13.23 14.71
C ALA A 8 -6.26 -14.07 15.95
N CYS A 9 -7.56 -14.22 16.21
CA CYS A 9 -8.07 -15.20 17.17
C CYS A 9 -7.89 -16.64 16.63
N GLU A 10 -8.01 -17.65 17.49
CA GLU A 10 -7.83 -19.06 17.08
C GLU A 10 -8.77 -19.51 15.95
N ALA A 11 -9.99 -18.96 15.88
CA ALA A 11 -10.91 -19.23 14.78
C ALA A 11 -10.38 -18.62 13.46
N CYS A 12 -9.96 -17.36 13.47
CA CYS A 12 -9.39 -16.69 12.30
C CYS A 12 -8.09 -17.37 11.83
N LYS A 13 -7.20 -17.78 12.75
CA LYS A 13 -5.95 -18.50 12.40
C LYS A 13 -6.22 -19.78 11.62
N LYS A 14 -7.25 -20.54 11.99
CA LYS A 14 -7.64 -21.80 11.30
C LYS A 14 -8.21 -21.56 9.91
N GLN A 15 -8.84 -20.41 9.70
CA GLN A 15 -9.42 -20.02 8.41
C GLN A 15 -8.41 -19.31 7.49
N GLN A 16 -7.27 -18.89 8.03
CA GLN A 16 -6.21 -18.24 7.27
C GLN A 16 -5.31 -19.25 6.55
N PRO A 17 -4.82 -18.91 5.34
CA PRO A 17 -3.83 -19.72 4.64
C PRO A 17 -2.54 -19.81 5.49
N LYS A 18 -1.84 -20.95 5.43
CA LYS A 18 -0.70 -21.29 6.31
C LYS A 18 0.32 -20.16 6.50
N PHE A 19 0.58 -19.39 5.43
CA PHE A 19 1.56 -18.31 5.45
C PHE A 19 1.09 -17.04 6.20
N LEU A 20 -0.23 -16.79 6.26
CA LEU A 20 -0.81 -15.59 6.86
C LEU A 20 -1.47 -15.85 8.21
N GLN A 21 -1.27 -17.04 8.79
CA GLN A 21 -1.84 -17.38 10.09
C GLN A 21 -1.28 -16.46 11.18
N GLY A 22 -2.17 -15.81 11.91
CA GLY A 22 -1.82 -14.92 13.03
C GLY A 22 -1.94 -13.44 12.69
N ILE A 23 -1.98 -13.08 11.40
CA ILE A 23 -2.15 -11.70 10.93
C ILE A 23 -3.61 -11.53 10.53
N THR A 24 -4.41 -10.84 11.34
CA THR A 24 -5.78 -10.51 10.94
C THR A 24 -5.82 -9.11 10.37
N HIS A 25 -6.39 -8.95 9.17
CA HIS A 25 -6.91 -7.66 8.76
C HIS A 25 -8.29 -7.44 9.39
N GLY A 26 -8.80 -6.21 9.35
CA GLY A 26 -10.16 -5.88 9.78
C GLY A 26 -11.23 -6.55 8.92
N ALA A 27 -12.50 -6.17 9.08
CA ALA A 27 -13.55 -6.68 8.19
C ALA A 27 -13.20 -6.40 6.72
N GLY A 28 -13.38 -7.42 5.88
CA GLY A 28 -13.21 -7.28 4.44
C GLY A 28 -14.38 -6.50 3.81
N PRO A 29 -14.33 -6.25 2.51
CA PRO A 29 -15.42 -5.62 1.79
C PRO A 29 -16.71 -6.46 1.89
N ASP A 30 -17.83 -5.83 2.22
CA ASP A 30 -19.11 -6.51 2.45
C ASP A 30 -19.81 -6.89 1.14
N SER A 31 -19.59 -6.13 0.06
CA SER A 31 -20.27 -6.29 -1.23
C SER A 31 -19.33 -6.25 -2.43
N ASN A 32 -19.81 -6.72 -3.58
CA ASN A 32 -19.05 -6.67 -4.85
C ASN A 32 -18.68 -5.25 -5.29
N TRP A 33 -19.49 -4.25 -4.92
CA TRP A 33 -19.17 -2.84 -5.20
C TRP A 33 -17.98 -2.34 -4.39
N ASP A 34 -17.84 -2.82 -3.17
CA ASP A 34 -16.70 -2.47 -2.32
C ASP A 34 -15.40 -3.05 -2.90
N TYR A 35 -15.45 -4.26 -3.47
CA TYR A 35 -14.31 -4.84 -4.20
C TYR A 35 -13.93 -4.04 -5.45
N LEU A 36 -14.91 -3.48 -6.18
CA LEU A 36 -14.62 -2.62 -7.32
C LEU A 36 -13.88 -1.35 -6.88
N ILE A 37 -14.32 -0.73 -5.78
CA ILE A 37 -13.67 0.46 -5.22
C ILE A 37 -12.24 0.13 -4.78
N VAL A 38 -12.05 -0.99 -4.06
CA VAL A 38 -10.71 -1.45 -3.64
C VAL A 38 -9.81 -1.67 -4.86
N ALA A 39 -10.32 -2.29 -5.93
CA ALA A 39 -9.55 -2.51 -7.14
C ALA A 39 -9.11 -1.19 -7.81
N VAL A 40 -10.01 -0.21 -7.91
CA VAL A 40 -9.68 1.13 -8.43
C VAL A 40 -8.63 1.81 -7.57
N MET A 41 -8.75 1.72 -6.24
CA MET A 41 -7.76 2.30 -5.32
C MET A 41 -6.38 1.69 -5.50
N VAL A 42 -6.29 0.36 -5.62
CA VAL A 42 -5.03 -0.33 -5.88
C VAL A 42 -4.40 0.14 -7.18
N LEU A 43 -5.17 0.29 -8.26
CA LEU A 43 -4.66 0.79 -9.54
C LEU A 43 -4.07 2.21 -9.41
N ILE A 44 -4.79 3.11 -8.73
CA ILE A 44 -4.31 4.48 -8.48
C ILE A 44 -3.02 4.46 -7.66
N THR A 45 -2.96 3.69 -6.57
CA THR A 45 -1.77 3.60 -5.72
C THR A 45 -0.56 3.07 -6.49
N VAL A 46 -0.73 2.02 -7.30
CA VAL A 46 0.35 1.47 -8.13
C VAL A 46 0.82 2.50 -9.15
N TYR A 47 -0.09 3.23 -9.79
CA TYR A 47 0.25 4.31 -10.71
C TYR A 47 1.04 5.43 -10.02
N THR A 48 0.58 5.90 -8.86
CA THR A 48 1.26 6.95 -8.08
C THR A 48 2.64 6.48 -7.61
N LEU A 49 2.77 5.22 -7.18
CA LEU A 49 4.06 4.64 -6.79
C LEU A 49 5.01 4.60 -7.99
N TYR A 50 4.54 4.12 -9.13
CA TYR A 50 5.30 4.11 -10.38
C TYR A 50 5.77 5.51 -10.76
N ALA A 51 4.87 6.49 -10.78
CA ALA A 51 5.19 7.88 -11.09
C ALA A 51 6.20 8.46 -10.09
N THR A 52 6.05 8.14 -8.79
CA THR A 52 6.99 8.55 -7.74
C THR A 52 8.38 7.97 -7.98
N ILE A 53 8.50 6.68 -8.26
CA ILE A 53 9.77 6.03 -8.61
C ILE A 53 10.38 6.69 -9.86
N GLN A 54 9.58 6.93 -10.90
CA GLN A 54 10.06 7.61 -12.10
C GLN A 54 10.57 9.02 -11.80
N CYS A 55 9.90 9.78 -10.92
CA CYS A 55 10.37 11.08 -10.47
C CYS A 55 11.69 11.03 -9.68
N PHE A 56 12.04 9.90 -9.07
CA PHE A 56 13.34 9.70 -8.42
C PHE A 56 14.43 9.29 -9.42
N ILE A 57 14.13 8.40 -10.36
CA ILE A 57 15.10 7.90 -11.34
C ILE A 57 15.41 8.97 -12.41
N LYS A 58 14.36 9.57 -12.97
CA LYS A 58 14.47 10.56 -14.05
C LYS A 58 13.58 11.75 -13.71
N PRO A 59 14.06 12.68 -12.86
CA PRO A 59 13.32 13.89 -12.57
C PRO A 59 13.04 14.64 -13.87
N ALA A 60 11.76 14.91 -14.15
CA ALA A 60 11.33 15.65 -15.34
C ALA A 60 11.65 17.15 -15.27
N GLU A 61 12.19 17.63 -14.14
CA GLU A 61 12.62 19.00 -13.95
C GLU A 61 14.02 19.24 -14.55
N SER A 62 14.10 20.17 -15.51
CA SER A 62 15.35 20.63 -16.12
C SER A 62 16.01 21.79 -15.37
N ASN A 63 15.35 22.37 -14.37
CA ASN A 63 15.87 23.55 -13.64
C ASN A 63 16.95 23.15 -12.65
N ALA A 64 18.16 23.69 -12.84
CA ALA A 64 19.33 23.43 -11.99
C ALA A 64 19.22 24.00 -10.56
N LEU A 65 18.33 24.97 -10.34
CA LEU A 65 18.16 25.66 -9.06
C LEU A 65 17.13 25.00 -8.12
N HIS A 66 16.61 23.82 -8.46
CA HIS A 66 15.63 23.15 -7.63
C HIS A 66 16.31 22.36 -6.50
N ILE A 67 15.74 22.43 -5.29
CA ILE A 67 16.31 21.85 -4.05
C ILE A 67 16.59 20.34 -4.16
N LYS A 68 15.94 19.66 -5.11
CA LYS A 68 16.15 18.23 -5.39
C LYS A 68 17.50 17.94 -6.07
N ARG A 69 18.06 18.90 -6.83
CA ARG A 69 19.33 18.75 -7.57
C ARG A 69 20.54 19.23 -6.76
N SER A 70 20.34 20.18 -5.84
CA SER A 70 21.40 20.65 -4.93
C SER A 70 21.91 19.58 -3.95
N ILE A 71 21.12 18.54 -3.65
CA ILE A 71 21.52 17.44 -2.74
C ILE A 71 22.18 16.28 -3.51
N LEU A 72 21.93 16.14 -4.82
CA LEU A 72 22.43 15.03 -5.64
C LEU A 72 23.71 15.39 -6.44
N GLU A 73 24.04 16.68 -6.59
CA GLU A 73 25.26 17.17 -7.27
C GLU A 73 26.41 17.53 -6.31
N ASN A 74 26.39 17.04 -5.06
CA ASN A 74 27.50 17.15 -4.11
C ASN A 74 28.05 15.77 -3.76
#